data_AF-A0A2A2QZ30-F1
#
_entry.id   AF-A0A2A2QZ30-F1
#
_cell.length_a   1.000
_cell.length_b   1.000
_cell.length_c   1.000
_cell.angle_alpha   90.00
_cell.angle_beta   90.00
_cell.angle_gamma   90.00
#
_symmetry.space_group_name_H-M   'P 1'
#
loop_
_entity.id
_entity.type
_entity.pdbx_description
1 polymer ?
#
loop_
_entity_poly.entity_id
_entity_poly.type
_entity_poly.pdbx_seq_one_letter_code
_entity_poly.pdbx_strand_id
1 'polypeptide(L)'
;MHEQKIIRRYQLEMTGAFILYALVLVLSLNVSKHLPDGIGRTLLMVSPMVPFLFVVWAIVRQIRRADEYCRLQSLEAIAIAAAITAGLTFTYGFLEIAGFPRLSMFTVWPVMGGVWCVIAVVRRWTER
;
A
#
# COMPACT_ATOMS: atom_id res chain seq x y z
N MET A 1 -16.56 -22.12 12.06
CA MET A 1 -16.79 -22.18 10.59
C MET A 1 -17.17 -20.84 9.96
N HIS A 2 -17.81 -19.88 10.64
CA HIS A 2 -18.14 -18.57 10.06
C HIS A 2 -16.92 -17.67 9.78
N GLU A 3 -15.94 -17.62 10.69
CA GLU A 3 -14.74 -16.80 10.52
C GLU A 3 -13.88 -17.21 9.32
N GLN A 4 -13.69 -18.51 9.10
CA GLN A 4 -12.94 -19.02 7.94
C GLN A 4 -13.57 -18.62 6.60
N LYS A 5 -14.90 -18.53 6.53
CA LYS A 5 -15.61 -18.05 5.33
C LYS A 5 -15.39 -16.56 5.10
N ILE A 6 -15.28 -15.76 6.16
CA ILE A 6 -14.99 -14.31 6.07
C ILE A 6 -13.57 -14.09 5.58
N ILE A 7 -12.59 -14.80 6.15
CA ILE A 7 -11.19 -14.72 5.75
C ILE A 7 -11.01 -15.15 4.29
N ARG A 8 -11.64 -16.26 3.87
CA ARG A 8 -11.56 -16.73 2.48
C ARG A 8 -12.19 -15.73 1.50
N ARG A 9 -13.32 -15.11 1.85
CA ARG A 9 -13.93 -14.05 1.03
C ARG A 9 -13.02 -12.82 0.94
N TYR A 10 -12.43 -12.40 2.06
CA TYR A 10 -11.45 -11.30 2.07
C TYR A 10 -10.24 -11.60 1.18
N GLN A 11 -9.67 -12.82 1.27
CA GLN A 11 -8.58 -13.23 0.39
C GLN A 11 -8.97 -13.20 -1.08
N LEU A 12 -10.18 -13.67 -1.44
CA LEU A 12 -10.67 -13.62 -2.82
C LEU A 12 -10.89 -12.18 -3.30
N GLU A 13 -11.48 -11.31 -2.47
CA GLU A 13 -11.67 -9.89 -2.78
C GLU A 13 -10.32 -9.18 -2.98
N MET A 14 -9.36 -9.46 -2.10
CA MET A 14 -8.00 -8.90 -2.15
C MET A 14 -7.23 -9.39 -3.39
N THR A 15 -7.18 -10.71 -3.59
CA THR A 15 -6.49 -11.31 -4.75
C THR A 15 -7.15 -10.88 -6.05
N GLY A 16 -8.48 -10.82 -6.11
CA GLY A 16 -9.21 -10.30 -7.27
C GLY A 16 -8.88 -8.84 -7.57
N ALA A 17 -8.81 -7.98 -6.56
CA ALA A 17 -8.42 -6.58 -6.71
C ALA A 17 -6.97 -6.43 -7.18
N PHE A 18 -6.04 -7.24 -6.65
CA PHE A 18 -4.64 -7.24 -7.11
C PHE A 18 -4.47 -7.75 -8.53
N ILE A 19 -5.21 -8.80 -8.93
CA ILE A 19 -5.21 -9.29 -10.31
C ILE A 19 -5.74 -8.19 -11.24
N LEU A 20 -6.85 -7.55 -10.89
CA LEU A 20 -7.41 -6.45 -11.68
C LEU A 20 -6.42 -5.28 -11.79
N TYR A 21 -5.78 -4.90 -10.68
CA TYR A 21 -4.73 -3.89 -10.65
C TYR A 21 -3.57 -4.25 -11.59
N ALA A 22 -3.05 -5.48 -11.49
CA ALA A 22 -1.95 -5.94 -12.33
C ALA A 22 -2.31 -5.94 -13.82
N LEU A 23 -3.52 -6.41 -14.18
CA LEU A 23 -3.99 -6.41 -15.56
C LEU A 23 -4.08 -4.99 -16.13
N VAL A 24 -4.70 -4.05 -15.39
CA VAL A 24 -4.82 -2.65 -15.82
C VAL A 24 -3.45 -1.98 -15.89
N LEU A 25 -2.55 -2.25 -14.95
CA LEU A 25 -1.19 -1.73 -14.96
C LEU A 25 -0.41 -2.21 -16.19
N VAL A 26 -0.41 -3.52 -16.46
CA VAL A 26 0.29 -4.08 -17.63
C VAL A 26 -0.31 -3.53 -18.94
N LEU A 27 -1.63 -3.42 -19.03
CA LEU A 27 -2.29 -2.85 -20.20
C LEU A 27 -1.92 -1.38 -20.37
N SER A 28 -1.99 -0.59 -19.29
CA SER A 28 -1.64 0.83 -19.28
C SER A 28 -0.19 1.04 -19.74
N LEU A 29 0.77 0.28 -19.19
CA LEU A 29 2.18 0.41 -19.56
C LEU A 29 2.46 0.01 -21.01
N ASN A 30 1.79 -1.02 -21.54
CA ASN A 30 1.99 -1.45 -22.93
C ASN A 30 1.35 -0.49 -23.93
N VAL A 31 0.13 -0.06 -23.67
CA VAL A 31 -0.60 0.83 -24.57
C VAL A 31 0.00 2.24 -24.53
N SER A 32 0.42 2.74 -23.36
CA SER A 32 1.03 4.08 -23.23
C SER A 32 2.32 4.27 -24.04
N LYS A 33 3.04 3.19 -24.38
CA LYS A 33 4.25 3.25 -25.23
C LYS A 33 3.95 3.69 -26.67
N HIS A 34 2.72 3.48 -27.12
CA HIS A 34 2.29 3.73 -28.50
C HIS A 34 1.49 5.03 -28.63
N LEU A 35 1.20 5.73 -27.51
CA LEU A 35 0.46 6.98 -27.53
C LEU A 35 1.43 8.18 -27.49
N PRO A 36 1.13 9.25 -28.25
CA PRO A 36 1.84 10.52 -28.12
C PRO A 36 1.64 11.11 -26.72
N ASP A 37 2.58 11.95 -26.31
CA ASP A 37 2.47 12.69 -25.05
C ASP A 37 1.25 13.61 -25.07
N GLY A 38 0.35 13.42 -24.11
CA GLY A 38 -0.91 14.14 -24.04
C GLY A 38 -1.81 13.64 -22.91
N ILE A 39 -2.97 14.29 -22.75
CA ILE A 39 -3.93 14.01 -21.68
C ILE A 39 -4.36 12.53 -21.67
N GLY A 40 -4.56 11.93 -22.84
CA GLY A 40 -4.95 10.52 -22.96
C GLY A 40 -3.91 9.56 -22.38
N ARG A 41 -2.62 9.81 -22.61
CA ARG A 41 -1.53 9.00 -22.05
C ARG A 41 -1.44 9.17 -20.54
N THR A 42 -1.59 10.40 -20.02
CA THR A 42 -1.59 10.66 -18.58
C THR A 42 -2.75 9.95 -17.88
N LEU A 43 -3.97 10.05 -18.40
CA LEU A 43 -5.15 9.35 -17.85
C LEU A 43 -4.94 7.83 -17.86
N LEU A 44 -4.35 7.29 -18.93
CA LEU A 44 -4.04 5.87 -19.02
C LEU A 44 -3.00 5.45 -17.97
N MET A 45 -1.95 6.23 -17.76
CA MET A 45 -0.93 5.95 -16.73
C MET A 45 -1.48 6.00 -15.30
N VAL A 46 -2.50 6.82 -15.05
CA VAL A 46 -3.17 6.92 -13.74
C VAL A 46 -4.28 5.87 -13.57
N SER A 47 -4.79 5.28 -14.66
CA SER A 47 -5.87 4.28 -14.63
C SER A 47 -5.67 3.10 -13.65
N PRO A 48 -4.45 2.58 -13.35
CA PRO A 48 -4.27 1.52 -12.36
C PRO A 48 -4.65 1.94 -10.93
N MET A 49 -4.75 3.24 -10.66
CA MET A 49 -5.22 3.75 -9.37
C MET A 49 -6.70 3.46 -9.14
N VAL A 50 -7.51 3.30 -10.19
CA VAL A 50 -8.93 2.95 -10.05
C VAL A 50 -9.10 1.55 -9.46
N PRO A 51 -8.45 0.48 -10.00
CA PRO A 51 -8.41 -0.83 -9.34
C PRO A 51 -7.84 -0.80 -7.92
N PHE A 52 -6.84 0.06 -7.68
CA PHE A 52 -6.23 0.18 -6.35
C PHE A 52 -7.25 0.62 -5.29
N LEU A 53 -8.28 1.40 -5.65
CA LEU A 53 -9.36 1.74 -4.71
C LEU A 53 -10.13 0.51 -4.20
N PHE A 54 -10.22 -0.57 -4.99
CA PHE A 54 -10.81 -1.83 -4.51
C PHE A 54 -9.94 -2.52 -3.47
N VAL A 55 -8.61 -2.41 -3.59
CA VAL A 55 -7.67 -2.89 -2.56
C VAL A 55 -7.90 -2.12 -1.27
N VAL A 56 -7.97 -0.79 -1.33
CA VAL A 56 -8.25 0.06 -0.17
C VAL A 56 -9.60 -0.30 0.46
N TRP A 57 -10.64 -0.46 -0.36
CA TRP A 57 -11.96 -0.86 0.11
C TRP A 57 -11.95 -2.22 0.84
N ALA A 58 -11.24 -3.21 0.29
CA ALA A 58 -11.09 -4.53 0.90
C ALA A 58 -10.39 -4.43 2.27
N ILE A 59 -9.32 -3.63 2.37
CA ILE A 59 -8.60 -3.38 3.64
C ILE A 59 -9.52 -2.73 4.67
N VAL A 60 -10.19 -1.64 4.31
CA VAL A 60 -11.09 -0.91 5.23
C VAL A 60 -12.22 -1.82 5.71
N ARG A 61 -12.79 -2.62 4.81
CA ARG A 61 -13.84 -3.58 5.14
C ARG A 61 -13.36 -4.65 6.12
N GLN A 62 -12.12 -5.11 5.98
CA GLN A 62 -11.52 -6.08 6.89
C GLN A 62 -11.25 -5.50 8.26
N ILE A 63 -10.68 -4.29 8.34
CA ILE A 63 -10.43 -3.60 9.62
C ILE A 63 -11.75 -3.36 10.37
N ARG A 64 -12.84 -3.02 9.67
CA ARG A 64 -14.16 -2.85 10.27
C ARG A 64 -14.79 -4.15 10.80
N ARG A 65 -14.32 -5.31 10.35
CA ARG A 65 -14.78 -6.64 10.80
C ARG A 65 -13.92 -7.20 11.92
N ALA A 66 -12.75 -6.61 12.18
CA ALA A 66 -11.90 -6.97 13.30
C ALA A 66 -12.54 -6.56 14.61
N ASP A 67 -12.17 -7.25 15.69
CA ASP A 67 -12.52 -6.86 17.04
C ASP A 67 -11.81 -5.55 17.44
N GLU A 68 -12.23 -4.97 18.56
CA GLU A 68 -11.69 -3.69 19.03
C GLU A 68 -10.19 -3.79 19.36
N TYR A 69 -9.78 -4.92 19.94
CA TYR A 69 -8.38 -5.18 20.26
C TYR A 69 -7.49 -5.21 19.00
N CYS A 70 -7.80 -6.04 17.99
CA CYS A 70 -6.99 -6.09 16.77
C CYS A 70 -7.04 -4.76 15.99
N ARG A 71 -8.18 -4.05 16.03
CA ARG A 71 -8.31 -2.74 15.38
C ARG A 71 -7.41 -1.69 16.04
N LEU A 72 -7.39 -1.63 17.37
CA LEU A 72 -6.52 -0.72 18.12
C LEU A 72 -5.05 -1.07 17.88
N GLN A 73 -4.69 -2.35 17.98
CA GLN A 73 -3.34 -2.84 17.72
C GLN A 73 -2.85 -2.49 16.30
N SER A 74 -3.73 -2.65 15.30
CA SER A 74 -3.43 -2.29 13.91
C SER A 74 -3.22 -0.78 13.74
N LEU A 75 -4.05 0.03 14.40
CA LEU A 75 -3.96 1.50 14.34
C LEU A 75 -2.66 2.00 14.97
N GLU A 76 -2.26 1.47 16.13
CA GLU A 76 -0.98 1.81 16.76
C GLU A 76 0.20 1.41 15.87
N ALA A 77 0.19 0.21 15.31
CA ALA A 77 1.27 -0.26 14.44
C ALA A 77 1.40 0.61 13.19
N ILE A 78 0.27 0.98 12.57
CA ILE A 78 0.25 1.88 11.41
C ILE A 78 0.70 3.29 11.81
N ALA A 79 0.28 3.82 12.96
CA ALA A 79 0.66 5.15 13.43
C ALA A 79 2.17 5.25 13.67
N ILE A 80 2.77 4.25 14.33
CA ILE A 80 4.22 4.19 14.55
C ILE A 80 4.95 4.05 13.20
N ALA A 81 4.48 3.16 12.32
CA ALA A 81 5.08 2.98 11.00
C ALA A 81 5.04 4.27 10.17
N ALA A 82 3.91 4.98 10.19
CA ALA A 82 3.74 6.24 9.51
C ALA A 82 4.64 7.34 10.09
N ALA A 83 4.74 7.45 11.42
CA ALA A 83 5.61 8.44 12.07
C ALA A 83 7.09 8.23 11.75
N ILE A 84 7.57 6.99 11.83
CA ILE A 84 8.96 6.64 11.45
C ILE A 84 9.20 6.92 9.97
N THR A 85 8.27 6.51 9.10
CA THR A 85 8.38 6.75 7.65
C THR A 85 8.42 8.24 7.34
N ALA A 86 7.55 9.04 7.98
CA ALA A 86 7.53 10.49 7.82
C ALA A 86 8.87 11.11 8.23
N GLY A 87 9.42 10.70 9.38
CA GLY A 87 10.76 11.09 9.83
C GLY A 87 11.83 10.78 8.78
N LEU A 88 11.86 9.54 8.27
CA LEU A 88 12.81 9.13 7.22
C LEU A 88 12.65 9.92 5.92
N THR A 89 11.41 10.19 5.49
CA THR A 89 11.16 11.01 4.28
C THR A 89 11.61 12.45 4.45
N PHE A 90 11.44 13.06 5.63
CA PHE A 90 11.95 14.40 5.91
C PHE A 90 13.46 14.41 5.96
N THR A 91 14.08 13.43 6.62
CA THR A 91 15.55 13.27 6.60
C THR A 91 16.06 13.19 5.17
N TYR A 92 15.42 12.39 4.30
CA TYR A 92 15.83 12.30 2.91
C TYR A 92 15.60 13.60 2.13
N GLY A 93 14.52 14.33 2.40
CA GLY A 93 14.29 15.66 1.83
C GLY A 93 15.43 16.65 2.14
N PHE A 94 16.00 16.59 3.34
CA PHE A 94 17.21 17.38 3.67
C PHE A 94 18.45 16.88 2.93
N LEU A 95 18.59 15.56 2.74
CA LEU A 95 19.68 15.01 1.94
C LEU A 95 19.59 15.43 0.46
N GLU A 96 18.39 15.52 -0.11
CA GLU A 96 18.21 16.06 -1.47
C GLU A 96 18.69 17.52 -1.57
N ILE A 97 18.45 18.34 -0.55
CA ILE A 97 18.99 19.72 -0.48
C ILE A 97 20.52 19.72 -0.39
N ALA A 98 21.10 18.72 0.30
CA ALA A 98 22.55 18.54 0.40
C ALA A 98 23.21 17.98 -0.88
N GLY A 99 22.44 17.71 -1.94
CA GLY A 99 22.95 17.25 -3.24
C GLY A 99 22.82 15.75 -3.50
N PHE A 100 22.11 14.99 -2.67
CA PHE A 100 21.79 13.59 -2.94
C PHE A 100 20.80 13.44 -4.11
N PRO A 101 20.79 12.30 -4.83
CA PRO A 101 19.88 12.09 -5.96
C PRO A 101 18.42 12.04 -5.52
N ARG A 102 17.51 12.50 -6.39
CA ARG A 102 16.06 12.41 -6.11
C ARG A 102 15.59 10.97 -6.11
N LEU A 103 14.85 10.58 -5.08
CA LEU A 103 14.21 9.27 -5.02
C LEU A 103 12.81 9.29 -5.58
N SER A 104 12.40 8.14 -6.14
CA SER A 104 11.03 7.95 -6.60
C SER A 104 10.06 7.91 -5.42
N MET A 105 8.86 8.46 -5.59
CA MET A 105 7.77 8.33 -4.59
C MET A 105 7.40 6.88 -4.33
N PHE A 106 7.66 5.98 -5.29
CA PHE A 106 7.49 4.53 -5.10
C PHE A 106 8.40 3.93 -4.01
N THR A 107 9.44 4.65 -3.56
CA THR A 107 10.32 4.22 -2.47
C THR A 107 9.66 4.35 -1.09
N VAL A 108 8.70 5.27 -0.95
CA VAL A 108 8.04 5.56 0.34
C VAL A 108 7.25 4.36 0.84
N TRP A 109 6.53 3.69 -0.06
CA TRP A 109 5.65 2.58 0.30
C TRP A 109 6.42 1.34 0.82
N PRO A 110 7.50 0.88 0.16
CA PRO A 110 8.38 -0.17 0.71
C PRO A 110 9.01 0.20 2.05
N VAL A 111 9.41 1.45 2.26
CA VAL A 111 9.95 1.90 3.56
C VAL A 111 8.88 1.76 4.64
N MET A 112 7.68 2.27 4.40
CA MET A 112 6.57 2.14 5.34
C MET A 112 6.20 0.67 5.60
N GLY A 113 6.12 -0.13 4.55
CA GLY A 113 5.85 -1.57 4.65
C GLY A 113 6.93 -2.32 5.43
N GLY A 114 8.19 -1.97 5.22
CA GLY A 114 9.34 -2.53 5.95
C GLY A 114 9.28 -2.19 7.44
N VAL A 115 9.05 -0.92 7.78
CA VAL A 115 8.89 -0.48 9.18
C VAL A 115 7.70 -1.17 9.83
N TRP A 116 6.56 -1.24 9.15
CA TRP A 116 5.38 -1.92 9.67
C TRP A 116 5.63 -3.42 9.89
N CYS A 117 6.35 -4.07 8.96
CA CYS A 117 6.76 -5.47 9.11
C CYS A 117 7.64 -5.67 10.35
N VAL A 118 8.64 -4.80 10.57
CA VAL A 118 9.49 -4.84 11.77
C VAL A 118 8.64 -4.68 13.04
N ILE A 119 7.71 -3.73 13.07
CA ILE A 119 6.82 -3.54 14.23
C ILE A 119 5.98 -4.79 14.48
N ALA A 120 5.40 -5.38 13.44
CA ALA A 120 4.59 -6.59 13.55
C ALA A 120 5.41 -7.79 14.05
N VAL A 121 6.66 -7.93 13.57
CA VAL A 121 7.58 -8.96 14.04
C VAL A 121 7.92 -8.73 15.51
N VAL A 122 8.43 -7.55 15.88
CA VAL A 122 8.82 -7.23 17.27
C VAL A 122 7.68 -7.46 18.25
N ARG A 123 6.46 -6.99 17.94
CA ARG A 123 5.28 -7.23 18.79
C ARG A 123 5.02 -8.72 19.00
N ARG A 124 5.11 -9.53 17.93
CA ARG A 124 4.94 -10.99 18.02
C ARG A 124 5.99 -11.67 18.89
N TRP A 125 7.20 -11.11 19.00
CA TRP A 125 8.22 -11.63 19.91
C TRP A 125 7.96 -11.25 21.36
N THR A 126 7.45 -10.05 21.61
CA THR A 126 7.17 -9.55 22.97
C THR A 126 5.91 -10.16 23.59
N GLU A 127 4.91 -10.51 22.78
CA GLU A 127 3.65 -11.12 23.23
C GLU A 127 3.74 -12.66 23.41
N ARG A 128 4.92 -13.26 23.20
CA ARG A 128 5.22 -14.68 23.46
C ARG A 128 5.84 -14.87 24.83
#